data_AF-A0A857DLQ9-F1
#
_entry.id   AF-A0A857DLQ9-F1
#
_cell.length_a   1.000
_cell.length_b   1.000
_cell.length_c   1.000
_cell.angle_alpha   90.00
_cell.angle_beta   90.00
_cell.angle_gamma   90.00
#
_symmetry.space_group_name_H-M   'P 1'
#
loop_
_entity.id
_entity.type
_entity.pdbx_description
1 polymer ?
#
loop_
_entity_poly.entity_id
_entity_poly.type
_entity_poly.pdbx_seq_one_letter_code
_entity_poly.pdbx_strand_id
1 'polypeptide(L)'
;MNLGQDADIDLAVGIVPVISKQQISAINVDADYLTAKGRSYDVLLDSNSDNSKSKFKIDFYQTYQTLLEKQSALASAQQKRTAADSKFKISELKYKMPSISLLQYEADKSEYLSQQIAVEIAEETLTQAYRAYE
;
A
#
# COMPACT_ATOMS: atom_id res chain seq x y z
N MET A 1 -26.59 -19.12 -30.95
CA MET A 1 -25.28 -18.44 -31.09
C MET A 1 -24.44 -18.89 -29.91
N ASN A 2 -23.41 -19.69 -30.17
CA ASN A 2 -22.43 -20.09 -29.16
C ASN A 2 -21.50 -18.90 -28.96
N LEU A 3 -21.57 -18.25 -27.79
CA LEU A 3 -20.59 -17.23 -27.40
C LEU A 3 -19.32 -17.99 -27.06
N GLY A 4 -18.39 -18.07 -28.01
CA GLY A 4 -17.10 -18.77 -27.87
C GLY A 4 -16.24 -18.21 -26.74
N GLN A 5 -16.56 -18.60 -25.52
CA GLN A 5 -15.84 -18.29 -24.29
C GLN A 5 -14.87 -19.41 -23.88
N ASP A 6 -14.55 -20.33 -24.78
CA ASP A 6 -13.58 -21.41 -24.56
C ASP A 6 -12.14 -20.95 -24.86
N ALA A 7 -11.81 -19.70 -24.55
CA ALA A 7 -10.44 -19.23 -24.62
C ALA A 7 -9.80 -19.54 -23.26
N ASP A 8 -9.11 -20.68 -23.20
CA ASP A 8 -8.18 -21.06 -22.13
C ASP A 8 -6.93 -20.16 -22.25
N ILE A 9 -7.14 -18.86 -22.02
CA ILE A 9 -6.08 -17.84 -22.02
C ILE A 9 -5.56 -17.74 -20.60
N ASP A 10 -4.27 -18.02 -20.44
CA ASP A 10 -3.55 -17.68 -19.21
C ASP A 10 -3.80 -16.20 -18.91
N LEU A 11 -4.60 -15.94 -17.88
CA LEU A 11 -4.84 -14.60 -17.39
C LEU A 11 -3.53 -14.15 -16.73
N ALA A 12 -2.69 -13.45 -17.49
CA ALA A 12 -1.50 -12.82 -16.94
C ALA A 12 -1.96 -11.74 -15.96
N VAL A 13 -1.90 -12.04 -14.67
CA VAL A 13 -2.11 -11.04 -13.62
C VAL A 13 -0.99 -10.01 -13.79
N GLY A 14 -1.35 -8.85 -14.32
CA GLY A 14 -0.42 -7.75 -14.50
C GLY A 14 0.21 -7.36 -13.16
N ILE A 15 1.45 -6.88 -13.22
CA ILE A 15 2.14 -6.34 -12.04
C ILE A 15 1.26 -5.22 -11.47
N VAL A 16 0.97 -5.26 -10.17
CA VAL A 16 0.26 -4.16 -9.50
C VAL A 16 1.12 -2.90 -9.70
N PRO A 17 0.61 -1.85 -10.36
CA PRO A 17 1.38 -0.64 -10.56
C PRO A 17 1.77 -0.06 -9.20
N VAL A 18 3.07 0.13 -9.01
CA VAL A 18 3.62 0.73 -7.80
C VAL A 18 3.19 2.19 -7.77
N ILE A 19 2.37 2.58 -6.77
CA ILE A 19 2.04 3.98 -6.55
C ILE A 19 3.33 4.72 -6.13
N SER A 20 3.75 5.69 -6.93
CA SER A 20 4.94 6.47 -6.61
C SER A 20 4.65 7.44 -5.46
N LYS A 21 5.66 7.74 -4.63
CA LYS A 21 5.53 8.80 -3.60
C LYS A 21 5.13 10.14 -4.22
N GLN A 22 5.49 10.38 -5.49
CA GLN A 22 5.09 11.58 -6.22
C GLN A 22 3.59 11.65 -6.49
N GLN A 23 2.95 10.53 -6.86
CA GLN A 23 1.50 10.46 -7.09
C GLN A 23 0.71 10.82 -5.82
N ILE A 24 1.12 10.31 -4.66
CA ILE A 24 0.47 10.64 -3.39
C ILE A 24 0.75 12.10 -2.99
N SER A 25 1.98 12.61 -3.20
CA SER A 25 2.30 14.00 -2.87
C SER A 25 1.62 15.03 -3.77
N ALA A 26 1.12 14.61 -4.94
CA ALA A 26 0.41 15.45 -5.88
C ALA A 26 -1.11 15.53 -5.57
N ILE A 27 -1.60 14.73 -4.61
CA ILE A 27 -3.00 14.74 -4.21
C ILE A 27 -3.38 16.14 -3.69
N ASN A 28 -4.46 16.68 -4.26
CA ASN A 28 -5.07 17.91 -3.78
C ASN A 28 -6.45 17.54 -3.24
N VAL A 29 -6.46 17.12 -1.97
CA VAL A 29 -7.65 16.55 -1.31
C VAL A 29 -8.90 17.41 -1.46
N ASP A 30 -8.77 18.73 -1.46
CA ASP A 30 -9.92 19.64 -1.59
C ASP A 30 -10.43 19.72 -3.03
N ALA A 31 -9.54 19.75 -4.02
CA ALA A 31 -9.93 19.71 -5.43
C ALA A 31 -10.52 18.36 -5.83
N ASP A 32 -9.94 17.28 -5.29
CA ASP A 32 -10.38 15.90 -5.50
C ASP A 32 -11.75 15.68 -4.84
N TYR A 33 -11.95 16.20 -3.62
CA TYR A 33 -13.26 16.20 -2.97
C TYR A 33 -14.32 16.91 -3.79
N LEU A 34 -14.03 18.10 -4.34
CA LEU A 34 -14.99 18.84 -5.17
C LEU A 34 -15.34 18.06 -6.45
N THR A 35 -14.35 17.44 -7.07
CA THR A 35 -14.54 16.61 -8.26
C THR A 35 -15.37 15.37 -7.96
N ALA A 36 -15.03 14.64 -6.89
CA ALA A 36 -15.72 13.43 -6.47
C ALA A 36 -17.17 13.74 -6.03
N LYS A 37 -17.36 14.82 -5.27
CA LYS A 37 -18.69 15.32 -4.88
C LYS A 37 -19.56 15.64 -6.10
N GLY A 38 -18.98 16.28 -7.13
CA GLY A 38 -19.69 16.61 -8.37
C GLY A 38 -20.09 15.39 -9.21
N ARG A 39 -19.46 14.24 -8.98
CA ARG A 39 -19.76 12.96 -9.67
C ARG A 39 -20.55 11.98 -8.80
N SER A 40 -20.69 12.26 -7.51
CA SER A 40 -21.36 11.38 -6.55
C SER A 40 -22.86 11.34 -6.77
N TYR A 41 -23.37 10.19 -7.19
CA TYR A 41 -24.79 9.97 -7.46
C TYR A 41 -25.65 10.22 -6.22
N ASP A 42 -25.20 9.80 -5.04
CA ASP A 42 -25.92 9.99 -3.77
C ASP A 42 -26.05 11.48 -3.41
N VAL A 43 -25.00 12.27 -3.65
CA VAL A 43 -25.03 13.72 -3.41
C VAL A 43 -25.89 14.44 -4.46
N LEU A 44 -25.92 13.95 -5.70
CA LEU A 44 -26.71 14.53 -6.78
C LEU A 44 -28.21 14.23 -6.66
N LEU A 45 -28.58 12.99 -6.28
CA LEU A 45 -29.97 12.58 -6.08
C LEU A 45 -30.62 13.23 -4.87
N ASP A 46 -29.85 13.39 -3.79
CA ASP A 46 -30.31 13.94 -2.53
C ASP A 46 -29.62 15.28 -2.22
N SER A 47 -29.60 16.15 -3.23
CA SER A 47 -28.88 17.43 -3.19
C SER A 47 -29.39 18.40 -2.12
N ASN A 48 -30.56 18.14 -1.55
CA ASN A 48 -31.18 18.96 -0.50
C ASN A 48 -30.95 18.39 0.91
N SER A 49 -30.42 17.18 1.04
CA SER A 49 -30.10 16.56 2.32
C SER A 49 -28.69 16.92 2.76
N ASP A 50 -28.62 17.61 3.89
CA ASP A 50 -27.35 17.88 4.56
C ASP A 50 -26.71 16.60 5.11
N ASN A 51 -27.51 15.56 5.37
CA ASN A 51 -27.02 14.27 5.84
C ASN A 51 -26.22 13.53 4.76
N SER A 52 -26.73 13.48 3.53
CA SER A 52 -26.07 12.81 2.39
C SER A 52 -24.77 13.52 2.00
N LYS A 53 -24.75 14.85 2.04
CA LYS A 53 -23.51 15.66 1.84
C LYS A 53 -22.49 15.44 2.95
N SER A 54 -22.94 15.42 4.21
CA SER A 54 -22.06 15.26 5.37
C SER A 54 -21.46 13.87 5.41
N LYS A 55 -22.25 12.83 5.13
CA LYS A 55 -21.79 11.46 5.03
C LYS A 55 -20.73 11.31 3.95
N PHE A 56 -21.02 11.76 2.72
CA PHE A 56 -20.04 11.71 1.63
C PHE A 56 -18.73 12.42 1.99
N LYS A 57 -18.82 13.61 2.61
CA LYS A 57 -17.64 14.33 3.09
C LYS A 57 -16.83 13.49 4.09
N ILE A 58 -17.48 12.94 5.11
CA ILE A 58 -16.81 12.12 6.12
C ILE A 58 -16.14 10.91 5.46
N ASP A 59 -16.86 10.18 4.62
CA ASP A 59 -16.37 8.98 3.96
C ASP A 59 -15.15 9.31 3.06
N PHE A 60 -15.20 10.40 2.30
CA PHE A 60 -14.09 10.85 1.45
C PHE A 60 -12.84 11.24 2.24
N TYR A 61 -12.97 12.03 3.32
CA TYR A 61 -11.81 12.39 4.13
C TYR A 61 -11.27 11.19 4.92
N GLN A 62 -12.10 10.19 5.23
CA GLN A 62 -11.65 8.92 5.83
C GLN A 62 -10.80 8.09 4.87
N THR A 63 -11.15 8.01 3.57
CA THR A 63 -10.32 7.32 2.58
C THR A 63 -8.97 8.02 2.40
N TYR A 64 -8.96 9.35 2.36
CA TYR A 64 -7.71 10.13 2.33
C TYR A 64 -6.86 9.91 3.59
N GLN A 65 -7.46 9.95 4.77
CA GLN A 65 -6.74 9.71 6.03
C GLN A 65 -6.14 8.30 6.07
N THR A 66 -6.90 7.29 5.60
CA THR A 66 -6.42 5.91 5.47
C THR A 66 -5.20 5.84 4.55
N LEU A 67 -5.20 6.56 3.43
CA LEU A 67 -4.07 6.63 2.51
C LEU A 67 -2.80 7.18 3.20
N LEU A 68 -2.92 8.27 3.96
CA LEU A 68 -1.80 8.84 4.72
C LEU A 68 -1.25 7.88 5.77
N GLU A 69 -2.14 7.16 6.47
CA GLU A 69 -1.74 6.14 7.44
C GLU A 69 -0.93 5.00 6.79
N LYS A 70 -1.37 4.51 5.62
CA LYS A 70 -0.63 3.47 4.88
C LYS A 70 0.70 3.99 4.36
N GLN A 71 0.79 5.27 3.97
CA GLN A 71 2.05 5.87 3.55
C GLN A 71 3.06 5.92 4.72
N SER A 72 2.60 6.29 5.91
CA SER A 72 3.43 6.29 7.13
C SER A 72 3.85 4.87 7.54
N ALA A 73 2.95 3.89 7.40
CA ALA A 73 3.24 2.49 7.65
C ALA A 73 4.34 1.95 6.71
N LEU A 74 4.30 2.30 5.42
CA LEU A 74 5.34 1.96 4.45
C LEU A 74 6.69 2.57 4.84
N ALA A 75 6.73 3.85 5.20
CA ALA A 75 7.96 4.50 5.67
C ALA A 75 8.56 3.78 6.89
N SER A 76 7.70 3.39 7.83
CA SER A 76 8.11 2.64 9.04
C SER A 76 8.64 1.25 8.71
N ALA A 77 8.01 0.53 7.77
CA ALA A 77 8.49 -0.78 7.31
C ALA A 77 9.86 -0.67 6.61
N GLN A 78 10.04 0.34 5.75
CA GLN A 78 11.32 0.63 5.08
C GLN A 78 12.45 0.90 6.08
N GLN A 79 12.15 1.64 7.16
CA GLN A 79 13.12 1.88 8.24
C GLN A 79 13.51 0.59 8.97
N LYS A 80 12.53 -0.26 9.32
CA LYS A 80 12.78 -1.57 9.95
C LYS A 80 13.61 -2.48 9.07
N ARG A 81 13.30 -2.54 7.77
CA ARG A 81 14.10 -3.30 6.79
C ARG A 81 15.55 -2.81 6.75
N THR A 82 15.77 -1.50 6.78
CA THR A 82 17.14 -0.93 6.75
C THR A 82 17.94 -1.33 7.99
N ALA A 83 17.31 -1.35 9.17
CA ALA A 83 17.93 -1.82 10.40
C ALA A 83 18.25 -3.33 10.34
N ALA A 84 17.30 -4.14 9.85
CA ALA A 84 17.49 -5.58 9.69
C ALA A 84 18.56 -5.92 8.64
N ASP A 85 18.65 -5.18 7.53
CA ASP A 85 19.70 -5.33 6.51
C ASP A 85 21.10 -5.07 7.10
N SER A 86 21.23 -3.99 7.86
CA SER A 86 22.49 -3.67 8.55
C SER A 86 22.88 -4.77 9.55
N LYS A 87 21.91 -5.26 10.33
CA LYS A 87 22.11 -6.36 11.28
C LYS A 87 22.53 -7.65 10.56
N PHE A 88 21.86 -8.00 9.47
CA PHE A 88 22.16 -9.20 8.69
C PHE A 88 23.57 -9.15 8.07
N LYS A 89 23.97 -8.01 7.49
CA LYS A 89 25.34 -7.80 6.97
C LYS A 89 26.42 -7.98 8.05
N ILE A 90 26.17 -7.48 9.26
CA ILE A 90 27.07 -7.70 10.40
C ILE A 90 27.10 -9.18 10.77
N SER A 91 25.95 -9.86 10.76
CA SER A 91 25.84 -11.29 11.03
C SER A 91 26.62 -12.14 10.02
N GLU A 92 26.54 -11.82 8.72
CA GLU A 92 27.35 -12.47 7.68
C GLU A 92 28.84 -12.40 7.96
N LEU A 93 29.35 -11.23 8.35
CA LEU A 93 30.76 -11.04 8.68
C LEU A 93 31.14 -11.84 9.93
N LYS A 94 30.31 -11.80 10.98
CA LYS A 94 30.54 -12.55 12.21
C LYS A 94 30.55 -14.06 11.97
N TYR A 95 29.68 -14.55 11.10
CA TYR A 95 29.63 -15.98 10.75
C TYR A 95 30.87 -16.42 9.97
N LYS A 96 31.35 -15.59 9.03
CA LYS A 96 32.61 -15.81 8.31
C LYS A 96 33.85 -15.80 9.21
N MET A 97 33.81 -15.04 10.31
CA MET A 97 34.87 -14.96 11.32
C MET A 97 34.64 -15.92 12.52
N PRO A 98 34.08 -17.12 12.25
CA PRO A 98 33.33 -18.00 13.18
C PRO A 98 32.97 -17.45 14.57
N SER A 99 32.48 -16.22 14.63
CA SER A 99 32.17 -15.49 15.87
C SER A 99 30.72 -15.67 16.31
N ILE A 100 29.88 -16.28 15.46
CA ILE A 100 28.50 -16.68 15.74
C ILE A 100 28.23 -18.07 15.17
N SER A 101 27.21 -18.74 15.70
CA SER A 101 26.75 -20.03 15.19
C SER A 101 25.95 -19.87 13.89
N LEU A 102 25.85 -20.96 13.11
CA LEU A 102 24.96 -21.02 11.95
C LEU A 102 23.51 -20.70 12.32
N LEU A 103 23.06 -21.16 13.49
CA LEU A 103 21.69 -20.90 13.97
C LEU A 103 21.43 -19.40 14.16
N GLN A 104 22.38 -18.67 14.75
CA GLN A 104 22.25 -17.22 14.95
C GLN A 104 22.25 -16.48 13.61
N TYR A 105 23.10 -16.91 12.68
CA TYR A 105 23.15 -16.36 11.33
C TYR A 105 21.83 -16.53 10.58
N GLU A 106 21.27 -17.75 10.56
CA GLU A 106 20.00 -18.03 9.89
C GLU A 106 18.82 -17.32 10.57
N ALA A 107 18.86 -17.09 11.88
CA ALA A 107 17.85 -16.29 12.57
C ALA A 107 17.86 -14.82 12.09
N ASP A 108 19.04 -14.20 11.99
CA ASP A 108 19.16 -12.83 11.49
C ASP A 108 18.78 -12.71 10.00
N LYS A 109 19.10 -13.74 9.20
CA LYS A 109 18.67 -13.84 7.80
C LYS A 109 17.15 -13.94 7.67
N SER A 110 16.52 -14.79 8.48
CA SER A 110 15.07 -14.96 8.52
C SER A 110 14.37 -13.64 8.90
N GLU A 111 14.92 -12.92 9.88
CA GLU A 111 14.41 -11.60 10.26
C GLU A 111 14.52 -10.60 9.09
N TYR A 112 15.65 -10.55 8.39
CA TYR A 112 15.80 -9.71 7.19
C TYR A 112 14.76 -10.02 6.12
N LEU A 113 14.58 -11.28 5.76
CA LEU A 113 13.59 -11.72 4.76
C LEU A 113 12.16 -11.37 5.19
N SER A 114 11.84 -11.54 6.47
CA SER A 114 10.54 -11.14 7.04
C SER A 114 10.29 -9.63 6.90
N GLN A 115 11.31 -8.79 7.17
CA GLN A 115 11.16 -7.34 6.97
C GLN A 115 11.06 -6.94 5.49
N GLN A 116 11.64 -7.72 4.56
CA GLN A 116 11.43 -7.50 3.14
C GLN A 116 9.98 -7.76 2.75
N ILE A 117 9.40 -8.89 3.17
CA ILE A 117 7.98 -9.22 2.96
C ILE A 117 7.08 -8.14 3.58
N ALA A 118 7.42 -7.64 4.77
CA ALA A 118 6.65 -6.58 5.42
C ALA A 118 6.61 -5.26 4.62
N VAL A 119 7.69 -4.93 3.90
CA VAL A 119 7.71 -3.78 2.98
C VAL A 119 6.81 -4.04 1.77
N GLU A 120 6.88 -5.21 1.16
CA GLU A 120 6.04 -5.59 0.02
C GLU A 120 4.55 -5.52 0.38
N ILE A 121 4.15 -6.07 1.53
CA ILE A 121 2.77 -5.96 2.06
C ILE A 121 2.37 -4.49 2.29
N ALA A 122 3.28 -3.65 2.79
CA ALA A 122 3.00 -2.24 3.02
C ALA A 122 2.81 -1.47 1.70
N GLU A 123 3.55 -1.82 0.64
CA GLU A 123 3.38 -1.26 -0.70
C GLU A 123 2.04 -1.67 -1.33
N GLU A 124 1.65 -2.93 -1.18
CA GLU A 124 0.36 -3.44 -1.65
C GLU A 124 -0.81 -2.76 -0.94
N THR A 125 -0.75 -2.68 0.39
CA THR A 125 -1.82 -2.04 1.19
C THR A 125 -1.92 -0.54 0.92
N LEU A 126 -0.80 0.14 0.65
CA LEU A 126 -0.81 1.52 0.19
C LEU A 126 -1.48 1.65 -1.18
N THR A 127 -1.19 0.73 -2.10
CA THR A 127 -1.80 0.72 -3.43
C THR A 127 -3.30 0.49 -3.35
N GLN A 128 -3.76 -0.41 -2.49
CA GLN A 128 -5.18 -0.63 -2.23
C GLN A 128 -5.86 0.62 -1.66
N ALA A 129 -5.22 1.29 -0.70
CA ALA A 129 -5.75 2.52 -0.12
C ALA A 129 -5.82 3.66 -1.14
N TYR A 130 -4.85 3.77 -2.05
CA TYR A 130 -4.89 4.76 -3.14
C TYR A 130 -6.04 4.50 -4.10
N ARG A 131 -6.27 3.24 -4.50
CA ARG A 131 -7.40 2.85 -5.34
C ARG A 131 -8.76 3.08 -4.69
N ALA A 132 -8.84 3.02 -3.36
CA ALA A 132 -10.07 3.32 -2.62
C ALA A 132 -10.31 4.83 -2.49
N TYR A 133 -9.27 5.64 -2.70
CA TYR A 133 -9.34 7.09 -2.68
C TYR A 133 -9.73 7.70 -4.04
N GLU A 134 -9.22 7.13 -5.15
CA GLU A 134 -9.61 7.47 -6.53
C GLU A 134 -11.07 7.11 -6.87
#